data_AF-A0A7X8XJ10-F1
#
_entry.id   AF-A0A7X8XJ10-F1
#
_cell.length_a   1.000
_cell.length_b   1.000
_cell.length_c   1.000
_cell.angle_alpha   90.00
_cell.angle_beta   90.00
_cell.angle_gamma   90.00
#
_symmetry.space_group_name_H-M   'P 1'
#
loop_
_entity.id
_entity.type
_entity.pdbx_description
1 polymer ?
#
loop_
_entity_poly.entity_id
_entity_poly.type
_entity_poly.pdbx_seq_one_letter_code
_entity_poly.pdbx_strand_id
1 'polypeptide(L)'
;MDPHTFSNNYKSKLRKNIKEYSRTHVQRKFVALRKYVAGFVILFILTNSILFATAEEYRERFFEIINTVYEKFTSIVTEVEEGSFDEEMSFTQPSYIPEGFDLVGDMQADITRKMDYINENKIIEFKQSIITSGETQIDTENTSIEEMEINKHTIKYYFNKGMYNAYWNDNKFNYSITAEVFFDELIKIIEGAQKIK
;
A
#
# COMPACT_ATOMS: atom_id res chain seq x y z
N MET A 1 11.82 -53.52 -17.80
CA MET A 1 11.19 -53.46 -16.45
C MET A 1 10.34 -52.22 -16.44
N ASP A 2 9.02 -52.36 -16.36
CA ASP A 2 8.13 -51.20 -16.31
C ASP A 2 8.18 -50.56 -14.91
N PRO A 3 8.23 -49.22 -14.82
CA PRO A 3 8.32 -48.53 -13.55
C PRO A 3 7.06 -48.75 -12.72
N HIS A 4 7.25 -49.22 -11.49
CA HIS A 4 6.15 -49.45 -10.56
C HIS A 4 5.45 -48.14 -10.18
N THR A 5 4.19 -47.98 -10.59
CA THR A 5 3.38 -46.78 -10.31
C THR A 5 2.69 -46.91 -8.95
N PHE A 6 3.11 -46.12 -7.98
CA PHE A 6 2.45 -46.07 -6.67
C PHE A 6 1.03 -45.47 -6.76
N SER A 7 0.11 -46.03 -5.97
CA SER A 7 -1.26 -45.53 -5.84
C SER A 7 -1.30 -44.11 -5.27
N ASN A 8 -2.36 -43.36 -5.57
CA ASN A 8 -2.54 -41.99 -5.08
C ASN A 8 -2.60 -41.92 -3.55
N ASN A 9 -3.18 -42.93 -2.90
CA ASN A 9 -3.19 -43.06 -1.43
C ASN A 9 -1.78 -43.23 -0.86
N TYR A 10 -0.93 -44.02 -1.52
CA TYR A 10 0.46 -44.18 -1.12
C TYR A 10 1.24 -42.87 -1.27
N LYS A 11 1.11 -42.19 -2.42
CA LYS A 11 1.73 -40.87 -2.66
C LYS A 11 1.28 -39.82 -1.64
N SER A 12 0.00 -39.79 -1.28
CA SER A 12 -0.55 -38.87 -0.26
C SER A 12 0.03 -39.12 1.13
N LYS A 13 0.08 -40.39 1.56
CA LYS A 13 0.71 -40.78 2.84
C LYS A 13 2.19 -40.44 2.85
N LEU A 14 2.90 -40.69 1.75
CA LEU A 14 4.32 -40.37 1.62
C LEU A 14 4.58 -38.87 1.75
N ARG A 15 3.79 -38.04 1.04
CA ARG A 15 3.88 -36.56 1.15
C ARG A 15 3.60 -36.07 2.56
N LYS A 16 2.62 -36.65 3.26
CA LYS A 16 2.31 -36.31 4.65
C LYS A 16 3.49 -36.60 5.58
N ASN A 17 4.08 -37.78 5.46
CA ASN A 17 5.25 -38.18 6.24
C ASN A 17 6.46 -37.29 5.94
N ILE A 18 6.80 -37.06 4.66
CA ILE A 18 7.91 -36.18 4.27
C ILE A 18 7.71 -34.78 4.86
N LYS A 19 6.50 -34.21 4.76
CA LYS A 19 6.17 -32.89 5.31
C LYS A 19 6.26 -32.84 6.84
N GLU A 20 6.13 -33.96 7.52
CA GLU A 20 6.24 -34.04 8.99
C GLU A 20 7.70 -34.09 9.45
N TYR A 21 8.53 -34.88 8.75
CA TYR A 21 9.96 -34.96 9.01
C TYR A 21 10.73 -33.72 8.54
N SER A 22 10.29 -33.06 7.46
CA SER A 22 10.95 -31.87 6.90
C SER A 22 10.70 -30.58 7.68
N ARG A 23 9.84 -30.59 8.71
CA ARG A 23 9.53 -29.39 9.51
C ARG A 23 10.63 -29.09 10.49
N THR A 24 11.04 -27.83 10.52
CA THR A 24 11.94 -27.30 11.55
C THR A 24 11.25 -27.29 12.93
N HIS A 25 12.04 -27.23 14.00
CA HIS A 25 11.54 -27.19 15.38
C HIS A 25 10.48 -26.09 15.60
N VAL A 26 10.73 -24.92 15.03
CA VAL A 26 9.83 -23.76 15.09
C VAL A 26 8.51 -24.05 14.37
N GLN A 27 8.55 -24.62 13.16
CA GLN A 27 7.35 -24.98 12.40
C GLN A 27 6.49 -26.04 13.11
N ARG A 28 7.11 -27.00 13.81
CA ARG A 28 6.38 -28.00 14.61
C ARG A 28 5.62 -27.34 15.77
N LYS A 29 6.25 -26.39 16.47
CA LYS A 29 5.58 -25.60 17.52
C LYS A 29 4.40 -24.80 16.96
N PHE A 30 4.59 -24.08 15.85
CA PHE A 30 3.49 -23.33 15.21
C PHE A 30 2.31 -24.23 14.81
N VAL A 31 2.57 -25.41 14.25
CA VAL A 31 1.49 -26.34 13.87
C VAL A 31 0.76 -26.92 15.08
N ALA A 32 1.45 -27.12 16.20
CA ALA A 32 0.83 -27.54 17.45
C ALA A 32 -0.05 -26.42 18.05
N LEU A 33 0.42 -25.17 18.00
CA LEU A 33 -0.29 -24.02 18.57
C LEU A 33 -1.45 -23.52 17.70
N ARG A 34 -1.46 -23.79 16.38
CA ARG A 34 -2.43 -23.21 15.44
C ARG A 34 -3.90 -23.39 15.84
N LYS A 35 -4.26 -24.51 16.48
CA LYS A 35 -5.64 -24.79 16.90
C LYS A 35 -6.05 -23.90 18.08
N TYR A 36 -5.11 -23.67 19.00
CA TYR A 36 -5.31 -22.76 20.13
C TYR A 36 -5.34 -21.31 19.68
N VAL A 37 -4.48 -20.93 18.74
CA VAL A 37 -4.50 -19.60 18.12
C VAL A 37 -5.83 -19.38 17.39
N ALA A 38 -6.30 -20.34 16.60
CA ALA A 38 -7.59 -20.23 15.92
C ALA A 38 -8.75 -20.08 16.92
N GLY A 39 -8.77 -20.87 18.00
CA GLY A 39 -9.77 -20.74 19.06
C GLY A 39 -9.72 -19.39 19.77
N PHE A 40 -8.51 -18.90 20.07
CA PHE A 40 -8.31 -17.59 20.69
C PHE A 40 -8.76 -16.45 19.78
N VAL A 41 -8.44 -16.52 18.48
CA VAL A 41 -8.89 -15.53 17.49
C VAL A 41 -10.41 -15.51 17.39
N ILE A 42 -11.06 -16.68 17.33
CA ILE A 42 -12.52 -16.77 17.30
C ILE A 42 -13.12 -16.16 18.57
N LEU A 43 -12.59 -16.53 19.74
CA LEU A 43 -13.07 -16.00 21.02
C LEU A 43 -12.90 -14.48 21.08
N PHE A 44 -11.72 -13.99 20.69
CA PHE A 44 -11.42 -12.56 20.63
C PHE A 44 -12.38 -11.82 19.71
N ILE A 45 -12.67 -12.34 18.51
CA ILE A 45 -13.64 -11.73 17.59
C ILE A 45 -15.02 -11.68 18.25
N LEU A 46 -15.48 -12.78 18.84
CA LEU A 46 -16.81 -12.85 19.47
C LEU A 46 -16.94 -11.87 20.64
N THR A 47 -15.93 -11.79 21.52
CA THR A 47 -15.98 -10.90 22.69
C THR A 47 -15.95 -9.43 22.26
N ASN A 48 -15.10 -9.06 21.30
CA ASN A 48 -15.06 -7.69 20.79
C ASN A 48 -16.33 -7.33 20.00
N SER A 49 -16.92 -8.29 19.27
CA SER A 49 -18.17 -8.08 18.52
C SER A 49 -19.34 -7.75 19.46
N ILE A 50 -19.44 -8.44 20.60
CA ILE A 50 -20.46 -8.15 21.63
C ILE A 50 -20.23 -6.75 22.18
N LEU A 51 -19.00 -6.42 22.57
CA LEU A 51 -18.65 -5.12 23.14
C LEU A 51 -18.97 -3.98 22.16
N PHE A 52 -18.68 -4.18 20.88
CA PHE A 52 -18.99 -3.24 19.80
C PHE A 52 -20.49 -3.04 19.58
N ALA A 53 -21.30 -4.09 19.75
CA ALA A 53 -22.75 -4.02 19.58
C ALA A 53 -23.46 -3.36 20.77
N THR A 54 -22.92 -3.50 21.99
CA THR A 54 -23.61 -3.08 23.22
C THR A 54 -23.10 -1.78 23.82
N ALA A 55 -21.83 -1.42 23.61
CA ALA A 55 -21.20 -0.27 24.25
C ALA A 55 -20.89 0.82 23.22
N GLU A 56 -21.63 1.92 23.30
CA GLU A 56 -21.46 3.10 22.44
C GLU A 56 -20.08 3.74 22.62
N GLU A 57 -19.65 3.97 23.86
CA GLU A 57 -18.33 4.52 24.21
C GLU A 57 -17.17 3.67 23.66
N TYR A 58 -17.34 2.34 23.64
CA TYR A 58 -16.33 1.44 23.10
C TYR A 58 -16.22 1.57 21.57
N ARG A 59 -17.36 1.70 20.89
CA ARG A 59 -17.41 1.91 19.44
C ARG A 59 -16.81 3.26 19.04
N GLU A 60 -17.14 4.33 19.76
CA GLU A 60 -16.57 5.66 19.54
C GLU A 60 -15.04 5.64 19.66
N ARG A 61 -14.52 5.06 20.75
CA ARG A 61 -13.07 4.93 20.95
C ARG A 61 -12.40 4.01 19.95
N PHE A 62 -13.07 2.96 19.51
CA PHE A 62 -12.58 2.10 18.44
C PHE A 62 -12.44 2.88 17.13
N PHE A 63 -13.46 3.66 16.75
CA PHE A 63 -13.39 4.52 15.58
C PHE A 63 -12.34 5.62 15.73
N GLU A 64 -12.16 6.21 16.91
CA GLU A 64 -11.09 7.17 17.17
C GLU A 64 -9.70 6.54 16.95
N ILE A 65 -9.47 5.31 17.41
CA ILE A 65 -8.20 4.60 17.19
C ILE A 65 -8.03 4.24 15.72
N ILE A 66 -9.09 3.73 15.06
CA ILE A 66 -9.05 3.44 13.63
C ILE A 66 -8.79 4.71 12.84
N ASN A 67 -9.44 5.83 13.17
CA ASN A 67 -9.23 7.12 12.53
C ASN A 67 -7.84 7.65 12.83
N THR A 68 -7.33 7.57 14.06
CA THR A 68 -5.96 8.00 14.39
C THR A 68 -4.93 7.17 13.61
N VAL A 69 -5.14 5.86 13.49
CA VAL A 69 -4.27 4.98 12.70
C VAL A 69 -4.42 5.28 11.21
N TYR A 70 -5.66 5.43 10.74
CA TYR A 70 -5.98 5.78 9.36
C TYR A 70 -5.34 7.12 9.03
N GLU A 71 -5.67 8.21 9.72
CA GLU A 71 -4.98 9.51 9.66
C GLU A 71 -3.46 9.34 9.72
N LYS A 72 -2.86 8.62 10.67
CA LYS A 72 -1.40 8.42 10.67
C LYS A 72 -0.86 7.74 9.39
N PHE A 73 -1.66 6.89 8.75
CA PHE A 73 -1.34 6.26 7.45
C PHE A 73 -1.87 7.05 6.24
N THR A 74 -2.77 8.01 6.44
CA THR A 74 -3.53 8.76 5.43
C THR A 74 -3.50 10.26 5.67
N SER A 75 -2.55 10.80 6.43
CA SER A 75 -2.33 12.24 6.69
C SER A 75 -1.95 13.03 5.41
N ILE A 76 -2.24 12.46 4.25
CA ILE A 76 -2.17 13.06 2.91
C ILE A 76 -3.55 12.97 2.22
N VAL A 77 -4.64 12.79 2.96
CA VAL A 77 -6.01 12.94 2.44
C VAL A 77 -6.80 13.81 3.41
N THR A 78 -6.78 15.10 3.14
CA THR A 78 -7.56 16.11 3.88
C THR A 78 -9.02 16.08 3.42
N GLU A 79 -9.90 16.28 4.39
CA GLU A 79 -11.34 16.51 4.26
C GLU A 79 -11.64 17.64 3.25
N VAL A 80 -12.65 17.40 2.39
CA VAL A 80 -12.98 18.26 1.26
C VAL A 80 -14.14 19.18 1.66
N GLU A 81 -13.90 20.49 1.71
CA GLU A 81 -14.99 21.46 1.50
C GLU A 81 -15.22 21.62 0.00
N GLU A 82 -16.49 21.59 -0.40
CA GLU A 82 -16.96 21.68 -1.79
C GLU A 82 -16.48 22.98 -2.47
N GLY A 83 -15.35 22.88 -3.18
CA GLY A 83 -14.90 23.88 -4.14
C GLY A 83 -15.48 23.58 -5.52
N SER A 84 -16.04 24.58 -6.19
CA SER A 84 -16.66 24.50 -7.51
C SER A 84 -15.76 23.81 -8.55
N PHE A 85 -16.20 22.64 -9.01
CA PHE A 85 -15.54 21.81 -10.02
C PHE A 85 -15.71 22.41 -11.42
N ASP A 86 -14.59 22.70 -12.08
CA ASP A 86 -14.56 23.10 -13.49
C ASP A 86 -14.39 21.85 -14.39
N GLU A 87 -15.17 21.77 -15.47
CA GLU A 87 -15.46 20.56 -16.27
C GLU A 87 -14.28 19.97 -17.10
N GLU A 88 -13.06 20.52 -17.04
CA GLU A 88 -11.88 20.00 -17.77
C GLU A 88 -10.70 19.63 -16.84
N MET A 89 -10.94 18.76 -15.85
CA MET A 89 -9.85 18.16 -15.06
C MET A 89 -9.47 16.78 -15.59
N SER A 90 -8.45 16.74 -16.46
CA SER A 90 -7.83 15.47 -16.88
C SER A 90 -6.77 15.03 -15.88
N PHE A 91 -7.01 13.94 -15.15
CA PHE A 91 -5.94 13.27 -14.41
C PHE A 91 -4.90 12.67 -15.37
N THR A 92 -3.64 12.72 -14.98
CA THR A 92 -2.49 12.19 -15.72
C THR A 92 -2.25 10.74 -15.35
N GLN A 93 -1.75 9.97 -16.30
CA GLN A 93 -1.16 8.66 -16.09
C GLN A 93 0.33 8.77 -16.43
N PRO A 94 1.25 8.24 -15.60
CA PRO A 94 2.67 8.20 -15.95
C PRO A 94 2.87 7.46 -17.27
N SER A 95 3.57 8.07 -18.21
CA SER A 95 3.93 7.46 -19.49
C SER A 95 5.02 6.41 -19.38
N TYR A 96 5.70 6.34 -18.23
CA TYR A 96 6.71 5.36 -17.91
C TYR A 96 6.39 4.69 -16.57
N ILE A 97 6.44 3.36 -16.58
CA ILE A 97 6.45 2.48 -15.41
C ILE A 97 7.51 1.39 -15.70
N PRO A 98 8.34 1.00 -14.72
CA PRO A 98 9.40 0.02 -14.95
C PRO A 98 8.87 -1.33 -15.45
N GLU A 99 9.66 -2.04 -16.24
CA GLU A 99 9.27 -3.35 -16.78
C GLU A 99 8.95 -4.35 -15.66
N GLY A 100 7.88 -5.13 -15.86
CA GLY A 100 7.40 -6.14 -14.92
C GLY A 100 6.44 -5.62 -13.84
N PHE A 101 6.18 -4.32 -13.78
CA PHE A 101 5.11 -3.76 -12.96
C PHE A 101 3.79 -3.72 -13.72
N ASP A 102 2.78 -4.39 -13.17
CA ASP A 102 1.42 -4.43 -13.71
C ASP A 102 0.50 -3.50 -12.92
N LEU A 103 -0.39 -2.77 -13.60
CA LEU A 103 -1.44 -1.97 -12.96
C LEU A 103 -2.46 -2.89 -12.29
N VAL A 104 -2.59 -2.81 -10.97
CA VAL A 104 -3.53 -3.63 -10.18
C VAL A 104 -4.64 -2.80 -9.54
N GLY A 105 -4.48 -1.48 -9.47
CA GLY A 105 -5.46 -0.55 -8.92
C GLY A 105 -5.46 0.77 -9.67
N ASP A 106 -6.65 1.26 -10.03
CA ASP A 106 -6.86 2.59 -10.58
C ASP A 106 -8.15 3.14 -9.97
N MET A 107 -7.98 4.01 -8.98
CA MET A 107 -9.07 4.67 -8.28
C MET A 107 -9.10 6.12 -8.70
N GLN A 108 -10.23 6.56 -9.25
CA GLN A 108 -10.49 7.95 -9.55
C GLN A 108 -11.71 8.41 -8.75
N ALA A 109 -11.53 9.49 -8.01
CA ALA A 109 -12.56 10.27 -7.33
C ALA A 109 -12.54 11.70 -7.89
N ASP A 110 -13.49 12.52 -7.47
CA ASP A 110 -13.71 13.86 -8.04
C ASP A 110 -12.45 14.74 -7.99
N ILE A 111 -11.70 14.68 -6.88
CA ILE A 111 -10.51 15.53 -6.66
C ILE A 111 -9.18 14.78 -6.69
N THR A 112 -9.17 13.47 -6.91
CA THR A 112 -7.97 12.63 -6.76
C THR A 112 -8.02 11.42 -7.67
N ARG A 113 -6.88 11.07 -8.26
CA ARG A 113 -6.64 9.76 -8.87
C ARG A 113 -5.44 9.09 -8.22
N LYS A 114 -5.55 7.79 -8.01
CA LYS A 114 -4.50 6.92 -7.46
C LYS A 114 -4.35 5.68 -8.34
N MET A 115 -3.11 5.36 -8.70
CA MET A 115 -2.75 4.20 -9.51
C MET A 115 -1.72 3.36 -8.77
N ASP A 116 -2.00 2.07 -8.61
CA ASP A 116 -1.17 1.09 -7.91
C ASP A 116 -0.62 0.06 -8.89
N TYR A 117 0.70 -0.12 -8.91
CA TYR A 117 1.40 -1.10 -9.74
C TYR A 117 2.16 -2.10 -8.86
N ILE A 118 2.16 -3.37 -9.25
CA ILE A 118 2.85 -4.44 -8.51
C ILE A 118 3.78 -5.21 -9.44
N ASN A 119 4.98 -5.53 -8.93
CA ASN A 119 5.88 -6.53 -9.49
C ASN A 119 6.33 -7.47 -8.37
N GLU A 120 5.85 -8.71 -8.38
CA GLU A 120 6.03 -9.69 -7.29
C GLU A 120 5.58 -9.13 -5.92
N ASN A 121 6.52 -8.67 -5.11
CA ASN A 121 6.29 -8.10 -3.77
C ASN A 121 6.61 -6.59 -3.70
N LYS A 122 6.97 -5.95 -4.83
CA LYS A 122 7.32 -4.53 -4.91
C LYS A 122 6.12 -3.72 -5.36
N ILE A 123 5.96 -2.52 -4.81
CA ILE A 123 4.88 -1.60 -5.17
C ILE A 123 5.38 -0.29 -5.78
N ILE A 124 4.56 0.27 -6.66
CA ILE A 124 4.61 1.67 -7.07
C ILE A 124 3.20 2.24 -6.90
N GLU A 125 3.07 3.29 -6.11
CA GLU A 125 1.85 4.09 -5.99
C GLU A 125 2.11 5.45 -6.63
N PHE A 126 1.25 5.84 -7.57
CA PHE A 126 1.21 7.20 -8.13
C PHE A 126 -0.13 7.85 -7.76
N LYS A 127 -0.07 9.04 -7.17
CA LYS A 127 -1.25 9.80 -6.78
C LYS A 127 -1.17 11.22 -7.33
N GLN A 128 -2.31 11.70 -7.82
CA GLN A 128 -2.53 13.08 -8.24
C GLN A 128 -3.79 13.60 -7.56
N SER A 129 -3.72 14.77 -6.92
CA SER A 129 -4.87 15.43 -6.30
C SER A 129 -4.91 16.91 -6.64
N ILE A 130 -6.09 17.52 -6.68
CA ILE A 130 -6.21 18.98 -6.87
C ILE A 130 -5.57 19.70 -5.68
N ILE A 131 -4.92 20.84 -5.92
CA ILE A 131 -4.47 21.74 -4.85
C ILE A 131 -5.69 22.48 -4.30
N THR A 132 -6.13 22.11 -3.09
CA THR A 132 -7.06 22.91 -2.29
C THR A 132 -6.26 23.86 -1.40
N SER A 133 -6.88 24.93 -0.88
CA SER A 133 -6.21 26.06 -0.20
C SER A 133 -5.59 25.74 1.18
N GLY A 134 -5.18 24.49 1.43
CA GLY A 134 -4.46 24.07 2.64
C GLY A 134 -2.95 23.98 2.40
N GLU A 135 -2.17 24.38 3.39
CA GLU A 135 -0.72 24.16 3.40
C GLU A 135 -0.43 22.66 3.44
N THR A 136 0.37 22.17 2.47
CA THR A 136 0.89 20.81 2.50
C THR A 136 2.04 20.73 3.51
N GLN A 137 1.74 20.34 4.75
CA GLN A 137 2.77 19.96 5.72
C GLN A 137 3.19 18.51 5.47
N ILE A 138 4.43 18.33 5.01
CA ILE A 138 5.04 17.01 4.85
C ILE A 138 5.60 16.63 6.22
N ASP A 139 4.86 15.81 6.98
CA ASP A 139 5.34 15.26 8.26
C ASP A 139 6.38 14.16 7.99
N THR A 140 7.62 14.57 7.77
CA THR A 140 8.75 13.65 7.71
C THR A 140 9.27 13.40 9.12
N GLU A 141 8.77 12.36 9.79
CA GLU A 141 9.40 11.86 11.02
C GLU A 141 10.90 11.59 10.74
N ASN A 142 11.77 12.49 11.18
CA ASN A 142 13.24 12.37 11.22
C ASN A 142 13.93 11.90 9.92
N THR A 143 13.39 12.21 8.74
CA THR A 143 14.00 11.81 7.45
C THR A 143 14.49 13.05 6.70
N SER A 144 15.75 13.02 6.22
CA SER A 144 16.32 14.11 5.42
C SER A 144 15.60 14.16 4.07
N ILE A 145 14.93 15.28 3.80
CA ILE A 145 14.33 15.58 2.49
C ILE A 145 15.44 16.10 1.58
N GLU A 146 15.56 15.50 0.41
CA GLU A 146 16.39 15.97 -0.69
C GLU A 146 15.51 16.68 -1.73
N GLU A 147 16.12 17.61 -2.47
CA GLU A 147 15.43 18.35 -3.53
C GLU A 147 16.18 18.19 -4.86
N MET A 148 15.44 18.05 -5.94
CA MET A 148 15.97 18.07 -7.30
C MET A 148 15.01 18.83 -8.24
N GLU A 149 15.51 19.32 -9.36
CA GLU A 149 14.67 19.92 -10.40
C GLU A 149 14.47 18.96 -11.57
N ILE A 150 13.21 18.71 -11.92
CA ILE A 150 12.81 17.96 -13.12
C ILE A 150 11.75 18.76 -13.88
N ASN A 151 12.02 19.07 -15.16
CA ASN A 151 11.20 19.92 -16.04
C ASN A 151 10.59 21.16 -15.37
N LYS A 152 11.40 21.93 -14.64
CA LYS A 152 11.02 23.17 -13.93
C LYS A 152 10.11 22.98 -12.70
N HIS A 153 9.91 21.74 -12.26
CA HIS A 153 9.28 21.44 -10.98
C HIS A 153 10.35 21.05 -9.96
N THR A 154 10.29 21.65 -8.79
CA THR A 154 11.08 21.21 -7.63
C THR A 154 10.45 19.95 -7.06
N ILE A 155 11.17 18.84 -7.15
CA ILE A 155 10.79 17.55 -6.60
C ILE A 155 11.43 17.42 -5.23
N LYS A 156 10.60 17.26 -4.20
CA LYS A 156 11.05 16.88 -2.86
C LYS A 156 11.00 15.37 -2.76
N TYR A 157 12.08 14.72 -2.38
CA TYR A 157 12.09 13.27 -2.22
C TYR A 157 12.89 12.81 -1.01
N TYR A 158 12.62 11.60 -0.55
CA TYR A 158 13.40 10.93 0.48
C TYR A 158 13.31 9.42 0.33
N PHE A 159 14.28 8.71 0.92
CA PHE A 159 14.28 7.25 1.00
C PHE A 159 13.98 6.79 2.42
N ASN A 160 12.93 6.00 2.60
CA ASN A 160 12.55 5.46 3.91
C ASN A 160 11.98 4.04 3.76
N LYS A 161 12.34 3.14 4.68
CA LYS A 161 11.84 1.74 4.73
C LYS A 161 11.91 0.99 3.38
N GLY A 162 12.93 1.24 2.56
CA GLY A 162 13.11 0.56 1.27
C GLY A 162 12.40 1.21 0.09
N MET A 163 11.75 2.36 0.29
CA MET A 163 10.95 3.06 -0.72
C MET A 163 11.43 4.48 -0.92
N TYR A 164 11.42 4.92 -2.18
CA TYR A 164 11.47 6.34 -2.50
C TYR A 164 10.09 6.96 -2.38
N ASN A 165 10.03 8.13 -1.77
CA ASN A 165 8.84 8.97 -1.70
C ASN A 165 9.19 10.28 -2.39
N ALA A 166 8.39 10.71 -3.36
CA ALA A 166 8.62 11.95 -4.11
C ALA A 166 7.35 12.77 -4.19
N TYR A 167 7.48 14.10 -4.13
CA TYR A 167 6.38 15.06 -4.09
C TYR A 167 6.70 16.29 -4.93
N TRP A 168 5.73 16.75 -5.70
CA TRP A 168 5.80 18.04 -6.42
C TRP A 168 4.39 18.56 -6.69
N ASN A 169 4.30 19.80 -7.16
CA ASN A 169 3.04 20.39 -7.61
C ASN A 169 3.25 21.20 -8.90
N ASP A 170 2.17 21.40 -9.66
CA ASP A 170 2.16 22.20 -10.91
C ASP A 170 1.24 23.44 -10.81
N ASN A 171 0.99 23.92 -9.59
CA ASN A 171 0.01 24.95 -9.21
C ASN A 171 -1.47 24.56 -9.39
N LYS A 172 -1.78 23.43 -10.03
CA LYS A 172 -3.15 22.90 -10.17
C LYS A 172 -3.33 21.60 -9.39
N PHE A 173 -2.32 20.75 -9.41
CA PHE A 173 -2.31 19.45 -8.77
C PHE A 173 -1.09 19.25 -7.88
N ASN A 174 -1.29 18.52 -6.80
CA ASN A 174 -0.24 17.85 -6.04
C ASN A 174 -0.04 16.45 -6.61
N TYR A 175 1.22 16.04 -6.67
CA TYR A 175 1.63 14.71 -7.11
C TYR A 175 2.45 14.04 -6.01
N SER A 176 2.24 12.74 -5.83
CA SER A 176 3.11 11.92 -4.99
C SER A 176 3.40 10.56 -5.62
N ILE A 177 4.63 10.09 -5.44
CA ILE A 177 5.06 8.74 -5.79
C ILE A 177 5.60 8.07 -4.55
N THR A 178 5.18 6.84 -4.30
CA THR A 178 5.81 5.92 -3.34
C THR A 178 6.23 4.67 -4.11
N ALA A 179 7.53 4.37 -4.16
CA ALA A 179 8.03 3.32 -5.06
C ALA A 179 9.19 2.49 -4.48
N GLU A 180 9.07 1.17 -4.56
CA GLU A 180 10.14 0.19 -4.29
C GLU A 180 11.02 -0.03 -5.53
N VAL A 181 11.70 1.02 -5.97
CA VAL A 181 12.50 1.06 -7.21
C VAL A 181 13.90 1.64 -6.94
N PHE A 182 14.80 1.51 -7.92
CA PHE A 182 16.06 2.23 -7.90
C PHE A 182 15.85 3.72 -8.23
N PHE A 183 16.77 4.57 -7.82
CA PHE A 183 16.63 6.03 -7.97
C PHE A 183 16.48 6.49 -9.43
N ASP A 184 17.17 5.83 -10.36
CA ASP A 184 17.05 6.09 -11.80
C ASP A 184 15.65 5.77 -12.34
N GLU A 185 15.03 4.70 -11.83
CA GLU A 185 13.64 4.35 -12.15
C GLU A 185 12.66 5.38 -11.57
N LEU A 186 12.90 5.87 -10.35
CA LEU A 186 12.10 6.96 -9.77
C LEU A 186 12.10 8.20 -10.67
N ILE A 187 13.28 8.62 -11.16
CA ILE A 187 13.41 9.79 -12.05
C ILE A 187 12.57 9.60 -13.31
N LYS A 188 12.66 8.44 -13.97
CA LYS A 188 11.89 8.15 -15.19
C LYS A 188 10.38 8.16 -14.94
N ILE A 189 9.91 7.67 -13.78
CA ILE A 189 8.49 7.72 -13.41
C ILE A 189 8.04 9.17 -13.24
N ILE A 190 8.84 10.01 -12.57
CA ILE A 190 8.54 11.44 -12.38
C ILE A 190 8.48 12.17 -13.74
N GLU A 191 9.47 11.95 -14.60
CA GLU A 191 9.49 12.51 -15.95
C GLU A 191 8.27 12.04 -16.75
N GLY A 192 7.93 10.76 -16.67
CA GLY A 192 6.78 10.19 -17.34
C GLY A 192 5.43 10.71 -16.84
N ALA A 193 5.36 11.14 -15.58
CA ALA A 193 4.19 11.73 -14.94
C ALA A 193 4.00 13.22 -15.27
N GLN A 194 5.05 13.91 -15.73
CA GLN A 194 4.96 15.31 -16.14
C GLN A 194 4.57 15.37 -17.63
N LYS A 195 3.36 15.86 -17.93
CA LYS A 195 2.97 16.11 -19.32
C LYS A 195 3.92 17.14 -19.92
N ILE A 196 4.68 16.75 -20.94
CA ILE A 196 5.42 17.70 -21.78
C ILE A 196 4.35 18.47 -22.56
N LYS A 197 4.05 19.71 -22.13
CA LYS A 197 3.26 20.66 -22.89
C LYS A 197 4.14 21.40 -23.90
#